data_AF-A0A2W4Q3I2-F1
#
_entry.id   AF-A0A2W4Q3I2-F1
#
_cell.length_a   1.000
_cell.length_b   1.000
_cell.length_c   1.000
_cell.angle_alpha   90.00
_cell.angle_beta   90.00
_cell.angle_gamma   90.00
#
_symmetry.space_group_name_H-M   'P 1'
#
loop_
_entity.id
_entity.type
_entity.pdbx_description
1 polymer ?
#
loop_
_entity_poly.entity_id
_entity_poly.type
_entity_poly.pdbx_seq_one_letter_code
_entity_poly.pdbx_strand_id
1 'polypeptide(L)'
;MAETATLAMLGRTPEDLRPAAQELAERVAAAVGDRAEVRVVEGTSQAGGGALPGVEIPTVLVAVTPRRPVHRVEARLREADPPVMVRVQQDRILLDLRTLWPDEFPLVAGALAQACKEEESDDAG
;
A
#
# COMPACT_ATOMS: atom_id res chain seq x y z
N MET A 1 2.89 16.13 -26.44
CA MET A 1 1.56 16.16 -25.79
C MET A 1 1.76 15.62 -24.38
N ALA A 2 1.36 16.34 -23.34
CA ALA A 2 1.51 15.87 -21.97
C ALA A 2 0.41 14.86 -21.66
N GLU A 3 0.81 13.63 -21.34
CA GLU A 3 -0.09 12.59 -20.87
C GLU A 3 -0.67 13.01 -19.51
N THR A 4 -1.98 12.87 -19.31
CA THR A 4 -2.60 13.20 -18.01
C THR A 4 -2.23 12.12 -16.99
N ALA A 5 -2.09 12.49 -15.71
CA ALA A 5 -1.76 11.55 -14.64
C ALA A 5 -2.68 10.31 -14.61
N THR A 6 -3.98 10.51 -14.92
CA THR A 6 -4.95 9.43 -15.03
C THR A 6 -4.65 8.47 -16.18
N LEU A 7 -4.24 8.95 -17.35
CA LEU A 7 -3.94 8.08 -18.49
C LEU A 7 -2.64 7.29 -18.26
N ALA A 8 -1.61 7.96 -17.71
CA ALA A 8 -0.37 7.31 -17.33
C ALA A 8 -0.58 6.21 -16.27
N MET A 9 -1.48 6.43 -15.31
CA MET A 9 -1.87 5.40 -14.33
C MET A 9 -2.57 4.23 -15.01
N LEU A 10 -3.62 4.48 -15.80
CA LEU A 10 -4.45 3.43 -16.41
C LEU A 10 -3.69 2.60 -17.47
N GLY A 11 -2.68 3.16 -18.11
CA GLY A 11 -1.90 2.51 -19.17
C GLY A 11 -0.87 1.48 -18.70
N ARG A 12 -0.51 1.45 -17.40
CA ARG A 12 0.53 0.51 -16.91
C ARG A 12 0.03 -0.93 -16.96
N THR A 13 0.79 -1.84 -17.56
CA THR A 13 0.45 -3.26 -17.52
C THR A 13 0.89 -3.89 -16.20
N PRO A 14 0.29 -5.00 -15.74
CA PRO A 14 0.79 -5.74 -14.59
C PRO A 14 2.29 -6.11 -14.71
N GLU A 15 2.76 -6.38 -15.91
CA GLU A 15 4.17 -6.67 -16.22
C GLU A 15 5.07 -5.47 -15.89
N ASP A 16 4.65 -4.25 -16.24
CA ASP A 16 5.38 -3.02 -15.92
C ASP A 16 5.36 -2.69 -14.42
N LEU A 17 4.30 -3.11 -13.71
CA LEU A 17 4.14 -2.85 -12.28
C LEU A 17 4.97 -3.80 -11.42
N ARG A 18 5.27 -5.01 -11.92
CA ARG A 18 5.89 -6.07 -11.11
C ARG A 18 7.27 -5.71 -10.56
N PRO A 19 8.21 -5.10 -11.31
CA PRO A 19 9.50 -4.70 -10.75
C PRO A 19 9.36 -3.68 -9.61
N ALA A 20 8.48 -2.69 -9.78
CA ALA A 20 8.18 -1.69 -8.77
C ALA A 20 7.50 -2.31 -7.53
N ALA A 21 6.60 -3.28 -7.74
CA ALA A 21 5.97 -4.02 -6.64
C ALA A 21 6.98 -4.85 -5.84
N GLN A 22 7.95 -5.47 -6.51
CA GLN A 22 9.02 -6.21 -5.85
C GLN A 22 9.91 -5.27 -5.03
N GLU A 23 10.32 -4.14 -5.59
CA GLU A 23 11.11 -3.14 -4.86
C GLU A 23 10.37 -2.64 -3.61
N LEU A 24 9.09 -2.28 -3.75
CA LEU A 24 8.28 -1.85 -2.61
C LEU A 24 8.12 -2.98 -1.59
N ALA A 25 7.88 -4.22 -2.01
CA ALA A 25 7.74 -5.36 -1.11
C ALA A 25 9.02 -5.61 -0.30
N GLU A 26 10.19 -5.55 -0.92
CA GLU A 26 11.48 -5.71 -0.25
C GLU A 26 11.72 -4.61 0.78
N ARG A 27 11.46 -3.34 0.42
CA ARG A 27 11.58 -2.20 1.32
C ARG A 27 10.63 -2.32 2.52
N VAL A 28 9.37 -2.66 2.27
CA VAL A 28 8.37 -2.84 3.33
C VAL A 28 8.76 -4.01 4.23
N ALA A 29 9.14 -5.16 3.66
CA ALA A 29 9.57 -6.33 4.44
C ALA A 29 10.75 -6.01 5.35
N ALA A 30 11.76 -5.30 4.84
CA ALA A 30 12.90 -4.86 5.63
C ALA A 30 12.50 -3.91 6.77
N ALA A 31 11.57 -2.98 6.53
CA ALA A 31 11.16 -1.97 7.50
C ALA A 31 10.23 -2.52 8.60
N VAL A 32 9.31 -3.43 8.23
CA VAL A 32 8.36 -4.03 9.19
C VAL A 32 8.99 -5.19 9.97
N GLY A 33 9.99 -5.88 9.41
CA GLY A 33 10.61 -7.04 10.04
C GLY A 33 9.61 -8.18 10.23
N ASP A 34 9.63 -8.82 11.39
CA ASP A 34 8.74 -9.94 11.70
C ASP A 34 7.31 -9.51 12.10
N ARG A 35 7.05 -8.20 12.18
CA ARG A 35 5.76 -7.63 12.61
C ARG A 35 4.67 -7.75 11.54
N ALA A 36 5.04 -8.05 10.30
CA ALA A 36 4.10 -8.33 9.22
C ALA A 36 4.70 -9.28 8.19
N GLU A 37 3.84 -10.06 7.55
CA GLU A 37 4.21 -10.79 6.33
C GLU A 37 3.95 -9.90 5.10
N VAL A 38 4.87 -9.91 4.13
CA VAL A 38 4.77 -9.09 2.91
C VAL A 38 4.84 -10.00 1.69
N ARG A 39 3.88 -9.86 0.76
CA ARG A 39 3.84 -10.63 -0.49
C ARG A 39 3.42 -9.74 -1.67
N VAL A 40 4.02 -9.97 -2.83
CA VAL A 40 3.52 -9.43 -4.10
C VAL A 40 2.39 -10.34 -4.58
N VAL A 41 1.24 -9.76 -4.92
CA VAL A 41 0.07 -10.51 -5.38
C VAL A 41 -0.55 -9.85 -6.62
N GLU A 42 -1.18 -10.66 -7.46
CA GLU A 42 -2.02 -10.16 -8.54
C GLU A 42 -3.37 -9.73 -7.96
N GLY A 43 -3.97 -8.69 -8.56
CA GLY A 43 -5.27 -8.21 -8.13
C GLY A 43 -5.87 -7.25 -9.14
N THR A 44 -6.90 -6.53 -8.71
CA THR A 44 -7.57 -5.53 -9.53
C THR A 44 -7.60 -4.19 -8.81
N SER A 45 -7.36 -3.12 -9.56
CA SER A 45 -7.67 -1.74 -9.16
C SER A 45 -9.13 -1.45 -9.55
N GLN A 46 -9.80 -0.58 -8.79
CA GLN A 46 -11.05 0.01 -9.24
C GLN A 46 -10.79 1.48 -9.60
N ALA A 47 -11.19 1.87 -10.81
CA ALA A 47 -11.21 3.28 -11.17
C ALA A 47 -12.28 4.00 -10.31
N GLY A 48 -11.92 5.13 -9.68
CA GLY A 48 -12.72 5.80 -8.64
C GLY A 48 -14.21 6.07 -8.98
N GLY A 49 -15.01 6.16 -7.91
CA GLY A 49 -16.48 6.00 -7.86
C GLY A 49 -17.36 7.11 -8.45
N GLY A 50 -17.01 7.70 -9.59
CA GLY A 50 -17.83 8.74 -10.23
C GLY A 50 -18.17 8.50 -11.70
N ALA A 51 -17.33 7.76 -12.45
CA ALA A 51 -17.45 7.70 -13.91
C ALA A 51 -17.66 6.30 -14.49
N LEU A 52 -17.15 5.24 -13.85
CA LEU A 52 -17.28 3.84 -14.30
C LEU A 52 -17.26 2.88 -13.08
N PRO A 53 -18.32 2.85 -12.24
CA PRO A 53 -18.43 1.83 -11.21
C PRO A 53 -18.42 0.43 -11.86
N GLY A 54 -17.46 -0.41 -11.46
CA GLY A 54 -17.38 -1.82 -11.87
C GLY A 54 -16.30 -2.19 -12.89
N VAL A 55 -15.48 -1.25 -13.37
CA VAL A 55 -14.31 -1.62 -14.20
C VAL A 55 -13.16 -2.06 -13.30
N GLU A 56 -12.89 -3.36 -13.32
CA GLU A 56 -11.72 -3.96 -12.71
C GLU A 56 -10.53 -3.89 -13.67
N ILE A 57 -9.44 -3.28 -13.22
CA ILE A 57 -8.22 -3.15 -14.01
C ILE A 57 -7.17 -4.06 -13.39
N PRO A 58 -6.65 -5.07 -14.10
CA PRO A 58 -5.58 -5.92 -13.61
C PRO A 58 -4.40 -5.09 -13.10
N THR A 59 -3.89 -5.40 -11.93
CA THR A 59 -2.78 -4.68 -11.29
C THR A 59 -1.91 -5.67 -10.51
N VAL A 60 -0.75 -5.17 -10.06
CA VAL A 60 0.09 -5.87 -9.08
C VAL A 60 0.00 -5.09 -7.77
N LEU A 61 -0.20 -5.81 -6.68
CA LEU A 61 -0.35 -5.27 -5.34
C LEU A 61 0.78 -5.77 -4.44
N VAL A 62 1.11 -4.98 -3.42
CA VAL A 62 1.86 -5.47 -2.26
C VAL A 62 0.88 -5.69 -1.12
N ALA A 63 0.70 -6.95 -0.73
CA ALA A 63 -0.12 -7.36 0.39
C ALA A 63 0.72 -7.43 1.66
N VAL A 64 0.29 -6.72 2.69
CA VAL A 64 0.91 -6.69 4.02
C VAL A 64 -0.06 -7.28 5.02
N THR A 65 0.31 -8.40 5.63
CA THR A 65 -0.45 -9.07 6.69
C THR A 65 0.20 -8.76 8.03
N PRO A 66 -0.26 -7.74 8.77
CA PRO A 66 0.29 -7.40 10.07
C PRO A 66 -0.02 -8.50 11.10
N ARG A 67 0.88 -8.68 12.08
CA ARG A 67 0.59 -9.53 13.27
C ARG A 67 -0.43 -8.90 14.21
N ARG A 68 -0.61 -7.58 14.12
CA ARG A 68 -1.66 -6.84 14.85
C ARG A 68 -2.97 -6.82 14.06
N PRO A 69 -4.11 -6.53 14.71
CA PRO A 69 -5.37 -6.34 13.99
C PRO A 69 -5.26 -5.28 12.91
N VAL A 70 -5.63 -5.63 11.66
CA VAL A 70 -5.42 -4.78 10.48
C VAL A 70 -6.04 -3.40 10.62
N HIS A 71 -7.22 -3.30 11.26
CA HIS A 71 -7.92 -2.02 11.46
C HIS A 71 -7.14 -1.04 12.34
N ARG A 72 -6.33 -1.53 13.29
CA ARG A 72 -5.44 -0.67 14.10
C ARG A 72 -4.27 -0.16 13.31
N VAL A 73 -3.73 -0.98 12.40
CA VAL A 73 -2.64 -0.56 11.51
C VAL A 73 -3.18 0.44 10.49
N GLU A 74 -4.35 0.19 9.90
CA GLU A 74 -5.03 1.11 8.98
C GLU A 74 -5.32 2.47 9.62
N ALA A 75 -5.86 2.50 10.84
CA ALA A 75 -6.12 3.75 11.56
C ALA A 75 -4.84 4.57 11.75
N ARG A 76 -3.74 3.93 12.16
CA ARG A 76 -2.45 4.60 12.35
C ARG A 76 -1.84 5.10 11.04
N LEU A 77 -2.04 4.39 9.93
CA LEU A 77 -1.61 4.87 8.62
C LEU A 77 -2.38 6.12 8.19
N ARG A 78 -3.68 6.18 8.52
CA ARG A 78 -4.52 7.35 8.25
C ARG A 78 -4.16 8.57 9.11
N GLU A 79 -3.61 8.33 10.30
CA GLU A 79 -3.16 9.38 11.23
C GLU A 79 -1.68 9.75 11.05
N ALA A 80 -0.95 9.05 10.17
CA ALA A 80 0.44 9.38 9.86
C ALA A 80 0.56 10.77 9.20
N ASP A 81 1.75 11.36 9.26
CA ASP A 81 2.07 12.60 8.58
C ASP A 81 3.20 12.36 7.55
N PRO A 82 2.89 12.33 6.23
CA PRO A 82 1.56 12.48 5.63
C PRO A 82 0.70 11.20 5.76
N PRO A 83 -0.63 11.31 5.64
CA PRO A 83 -1.54 10.18 5.79
C PRO A 83 -1.40 9.19 4.62
N VAL A 84 -1.36 7.90 4.93
CA VAL A 84 -1.27 6.83 3.94
C VAL A 84 -2.61 6.11 3.86
N MET A 85 -3.33 6.36 2.77
CA MET A 85 -4.62 5.70 2.51
C MET A 85 -4.39 4.35 1.86
N VAL A 86 -4.96 3.30 2.44
CA VAL A 86 -4.78 1.92 1.98
C VAL A 86 -6.11 1.22 1.77
N ARG A 87 -6.09 0.16 0.98
CA ARG A 87 -7.23 -0.77 0.86
C ARG A 87 -7.04 -1.92 1.83
N VAL A 88 -8.05 -2.20 2.66
CA VAL A 88 -8.08 -3.39 3.51
C VAL A 88 -8.97 -4.46 2.89
N GLN A 89 -8.45 -5.67 2.77
CA GLN A 89 -9.18 -6.83 2.27
C GLN A 89 -8.63 -8.11 2.89
N GLN A 90 -9.51 -9.00 3.37
CA GLN A 90 -9.13 -10.29 3.96
C GLN A 90 -8.04 -10.17 5.05
N ASP A 91 -8.19 -9.21 5.95
CA ASP A 91 -7.22 -8.89 7.03
C ASP A 91 -5.82 -8.48 6.55
N ARG A 92 -5.71 -7.98 5.32
CA ARG A 92 -4.46 -7.48 4.73
C ARG A 92 -4.60 -6.04 4.28
N ILE A 93 -3.50 -5.30 4.38
CA ILE A 93 -3.32 -4.02 3.73
C ILE A 93 -2.84 -4.28 2.30
N LEU A 94 -3.50 -3.68 1.32
CA LEU A 94 -3.15 -3.77 -0.09
C LEU A 94 -2.65 -2.40 -0.57
N LEU A 95 -1.41 -2.38 -1.02
CA LEU A 95 -0.78 -1.23 -1.67
C LEU A 95 -0.87 -1.43 -3.19
N ASP A 96 -1.50 -0.49 -3.89
CA ASP A 96 -1.68 -0.57 -5.32
C ASP A 96 -0.60 0.24 -6.06
N LEU A 97 0.23 -0.46 -6.84
CA LEU A 97 1.34 0.18 -7.57
C LEU A 97 0.84 1.07 -8.71
N ARG A 98 -0.45 0.98 -9.04
CA ARG A 98 -1.14 1.91 -9.93
C ARG A 98 -1.10 3.35 -9.41
N THR A 99 -1.08 3.54 -8.10
CA THR A 99 -1.20 4.85 -7.43
C THR A 99 0.05 5.24 -6.65
N LEU A 100 1.13 4.48 -6.75
CA LEU A 100 2.38 4.71 -6.04
C LEU A 100 3.55 4.86 -7.02
N TRP A 101 4.35 5.90 -6.79
CA TRP A 101 5.61 6.13 -7.48
C TRP A 101 6.82 5.72 -6.64
N PRO A 102 7.96 5.37 -7.27
CA PRO A 102 9.13 4.87 -6.55
C PRO A 102 9.71 5.82 -5.49
N ASP A 103 9.56 7.13 -5.66
CA ASP A 103 9.97 8.16 -4.70
C ASP A 103 9.10 8.19 -3.43
N GLU A 104 7.89 7.64 -3.49
CA GLU A 104 6.99 7.48 -2.33
C GLU A 104 7.29 6.22 -1.51
N PHE A 105 8.07 5.26 -2.05
CA PHE A 105 8.30 3.96 -1.38
C PHE A 105 8.95 4.08 0.00
N PRO A 106 9.97 4.93 0.23
CA PRO A 106 10.54 5.11 1.56
C PRO A 106 9.52 5.61 2.58
N LEU A 107 8.61 6.49 2.15
CA LEU A 107 7.55 7.05 2.98
C LEU A 107 6.55 5.96 3.38
N VAL A 108 6.06 5.19 2.41
CA VAL A 108 5.10 4.11 2.64
C VAL A 108 5.70 3.03 3.55
N ALA A 109 6.95 2.63 3.31
CA ALA A 109 7.65 1.65 4.15
C ALA A 109 7.84 2.16 5.58
N GLY A 110 8.22 3.43 5.76
CA GLY A 110 8.34 4.07 7.06
C GLY A 110 7.01 4.13 7.83
N ALA A 111 5.93 4.55 7.16
CA ALA A 111 4.59 4.62 7.74
C ALA A 111 4.10 3.23 8.20
N LEU A 112 4.27 2.19 7.38
CA LEU A 112 3.96 0.81 7.75
C LEU A 112 4.80 0.32 8.93
N ALA A 113 6.10 0.63 8.93
CA ALA A 113 6.98 0.27 10.02
C ALA A 113 6.55 0.94 11.34
N GLN A 114 6.10 2.19 11.35
CA GLN A 114 5.57 2.83 12.55
C GLN A 114 4.21 2.24 12.93
N ALA A 115 3.29 2.13 11.97
CA ALA A 115 1.94 1.62 12.20
C ALA A 115 1.91 0.19 12.73
N CYS A 116 2.93 -0.62 12.43
CA CYS A 116 3.11 -2.00 12.92
C CYS A 116 3.80 -2.12 14.30
N LYS A 117 4.30 -1.04 14.92
CA LYS A 117 4.88 -1.11 16.28
C LYS A 117 3.84 -1.44 17.34
N GLU A 118 4.19 -2.20 18.36
CA GLU A 118 3.35 -2.28 19.56
C GLU A 118 3.20 -0.86 20.15
N GLU A 119 2.06 -0.59 20.80
CA GLU A 119 1.93 0.64 21.56
C GLU A 119 2.94 0.55 22.71
N GLU A 120 3.98 1.38 22.70
CA GLU A 120 4.63 1.74 23.96
C GLU A 120 3.50 2.25 24.83
N SER A 121 3.27 1.63 25.99
CA SER A 121 2.34 2.18 26.97
C SER A 121 2.69 3.65 27.16
N ASP A 122 1.77 4.54 26.81
CA ASP A 122 1.77 5.93 27.25
C ASP A 122 1.52 5.90 28.77
N ASP A 123 2.50 5.40 29.52
CA ASP A 123 2.67 5.61 30.94
C ASP A 123 3.69 6.76 31.08
N ALA A 124 3.24 7.94 30.68
CA ALA A 124 3.82 9.19 31.12
C ALA A 124 2.82 9.79 32.11
N GLY A 125 3.21 9.77 33.39
CA GLY A 125 2.40 10.15 34.56
C GLY A 125 1.93 11.60 34.61
#